data_AF-A0A1Y3ARE1-F1
#
_entry.id   AF-A0A1Y3ARE1-F1
#
_cell.length_a   1.000
_cell.length_b   1.000
_cell.length_c   1.000
_cell.angle_alpha   90.00
_cell.angle_beta   90.00
_cell.angle_gamma   90.00
#
_symmetry.space_group_name_H-M   'P 1'
#
loop_
_entity.id
_entity.type
_entity.pdbx_description
1 polymer ?
#
loop_
_entity_poly.entity_id
_entity_poly.type
_entity_poly.pdbx_seq_one_letter_code
_entity_poly.pdbx_strand_id
1 'polypeptide(L)'
;MTTFDPYDQNSWFFGQLTRQQAIEILEFERDKGVFLVRYSHSVAGDLVLSVSEENKISHYIINKIDVNGESKFKIGENTFHDMPSLLTYYKHHYLDTTALIRA
;
A
#
# COMPACT_ATOMS: atom_id res chain seq x y z
N MET A 1 -0.61 -15.11 10.35
CA MET A 1 -0.90 -15.49 8.96
C MET A 1 -1.53 -14.28 8.30
N THR A 2 -0.94 -13.75 7.24
CA THR A 2 -1.53 -12.63 6.46
C THR A 2 -2.71 -13.17 5.64
N THR A 3 -3.86 -12.51 5.66
CA THR A 3 -5.11 -13.06 5.12
C THR A 3 -5.52 -12.53 3.75
N PHE A 4 -4.71 -11.68 3.12
CA PHE A 4 -5.02 -11.11 1.80
C PHE A 4 -4.25 -11.80 0.66
N ASP A 5 -4.85 -11.83 -0.54
CA ASP A 5 -4.19 -12.27 -1.77
C ASP A 5 -3.62 -11.04 -2.53
N PRO A 6 -2.29 -10.93 -2.72
CA PRO A 6 -1.67 -9.84 -3.47
C PRO A 6 -2.11 -9.79 -4.94
N TYR A 7 -2.59 -10.90 -5.49
CA TYR A 7 -3.05 -10.98 -6.89
C TYR A 7 -4.52 -10.62 -7.06
N ASP A 8 -5.32 -10.64 -5.99
CA ASP A 8 -6.70 -10.17 -6.03
C ASP A 8 -6.74 -8.65 -5.87
N GLN A 9 -6.53 -7.93 -6.97
CA GLN A 9 -6.54 -6.47 -6.97
C GLN A 9 -7.84 -5.88 -6.37
N ASN A 10 -8.98 -6.55 -6.51
CA ASN A 10 -10.25 -6.04 -5.98
C ASN A 10 -10.29 -6.05 -4.45
N SER A 11 -9.45 -6.86 -3.79
CA SER A 11 -9.42 -6.95 -2.33
C SER A 11 -8.68 -5.77 -1.69
N TRP A 12 -7.67 -5.20 -2.37
CA TRP A 12 -6.76 -4.21 -1.77
C TRP A 12 -6.71 -2.88 -2.51
N PHE A 13 -7.24 -2.78 -3.73
CA PHE A 13 -7.22 -1.57 -4.52
C PHE A 13 -8.55 -0.82 -4.50
N PHE A 14 -8.54 0.38 -3.92
CA PHE A 14 -9.74 1.20 -3.70
C PHE A 14 -9.88 2.32 -4.74
N GLY A 15 -9.00 2.39 -5.74
CA GLY A 15 -9.12 3.33 -6.85
C GLY A 15 -9.04 4.79 -6.40
N GLN A 16 -10.02 5.60 -6.83
CA GLN A 16 -10.11 7.02 -6.49
C GLN A 16 -10.60 7.18 -5.05
N LEU A 17 -9.66 7.20 -4.13
CA LEU A 17 -9.93 7.37 -2.72
C LEU A 17 -9.02 8.46 -2.16
N THR A 18 -9.62 9.43 -1.47
CA THR A 18 -8.89 10.55 -0.89
C THR A 18 -8.10 10.10 0.33
N ARG A 19 -7.12 10.92 0.75
CA ARG A 19 -6.38 10.67 1.99
C ARG A 19 -7.32 10.60 3.20
N GLN A 20 -8.30 11.51 3.26
CA GLN A 20 -9.24 11.60 4.37
C GLN A 20 -10.13 10.34 4.44
N GLN A 21 -10.69 9.90 3.31
CA GLN A 21 -11.45 8.66 3.25
C GLN A 21 -10.63 7.43 3.64
N ALA A 22 -9.33 7.38 3.29
CA ALA A 22 -8.46 6.29 3.72
C ALA A 22 -8.28 6.25 5.23
N ILE A 23 -8.16 7.42 5.86
CA ILE A 23 -8.07 7.54 7.31
C ILE A 23 -9.38 7.08 7.94
N GLU A 24 -10.53 7.56 7.47
CA GLU A 24 -11.85 7.16 7.98
C GLU A 24 -12.10 5.65 7.85
N ILE A 25 -11.66 5.01 6.76
CA ILE A 25 -11.79 3.55 6.62
C ILE A 25 -10.90 2.82 7.63
N LEU A 26 -9.64 3.25 7.77
CA LEU A 26 -8.64 2.53 8.55
C LEU A 26 -8.66 2.87 10.05
N GLU A 27 -9.23 4.02 10.47
CA GLU A 27 -9.26 4.43 11.88
C GLU A 27 -10.19 3.55 12.73
N PHE A 28 -11.20 2.94 12.11
CA PHE A 28 -12.13 2.03 12.80
C PHE A 28 -11.61 0.59 12.87
N GLU A 29 -10.48 0.30 12.22
CA GLU A 29 -9.84 -1.01 12.28
C GLU A 29 -9.16 -1.23 13.63
N ARG A 30 -9.50 -2.33 14.30
CA ARG A 30 -8.93 -2.67 15.61
C ARG A 30 -7.52 -3.24 15.52
N ASP A 31 -7.16 -3.78 14.36
CA ASP A 31 -5.92 -4.50 14.15
C ASP A 31 -4.91 -3.61 13.40
N LYS A 32 -3.63 -3.70 13.79
CA LYS A 32 -2.53 -3.13 13.00
C LYS A 32 -2.33 -3.95 11.72
N GLY A 33 -1.75 -3.32 10.70
CA GLY A 33 -1.42 -3.98 9.44
C GLY A 33 -2.59 -4.16 8.48
N VAL A 34 -3.75 -3.56 8.80
CA VAL A 34 -4.84 -3.38 7.82
C VAL A 34 -4.45 -2.27 6.86
N PHE A 35 -4.61 -2.46 5.57
CA PHE A 35 -4.16 -1.50 4.56
C PHE A 35 -5.09 -1.41 3.36
N LEU A 36 -4.90 -0.36 2.57
CA LEU A 36 -5.48 -0.22 1.25
C LEU A 36 -4.53 0.52 0.32
N VAL A 37 -4.66 0.28 -0.98
CA VAL A 37 -3.97 1.03 -2.03
C VAL A 37 -4.97 1.92 -2.77
N ARG A 38 -4.60 3.17 -2.99
CA ARG A 38 -5.42 4.17 -3.69
C ARG A 38 -4.59 4.97 -4.69
N TYR A 39 -5.24 5.66 -5.60
CA TYR A 39 -4.56 6.63 -6.46
C TYR A 39 -4.01 7.81 -5.63
N SER A 40 -2.85 8.32 -6.05
CA SER A 40 -2.35 9.60 -5.56
C SER A 40 -3.17 10.74 -6.16
N HIS A 41 -3.67 11.63 -5.31
CA HIS A 41 -4.35 12.86 -5.75
C HIS A 41 -3.37 13.98 -6.10
N SER A 42 -2.16 13.96 -5.54
CA SER A 42 -1.16 15.00 -5.73
C SER A 42 -0.29 14.77 -6.98
N VAL A 43 -0.10 13.52 -7.38
CA VAL A 43 0.74 13.15 -8.53
C VAL A 43 -0.03 12.15 -9.40
N ALA A 44 -0.37 12.57 -10.61
CA ALA A 44 -1.08 11.71 -11.55
C ALA A 44 -0.21 10.50 -11.94
N GLY A 45 -0.77 9.30 -11.82
CA GLY A 45 -0.10 8.04 -12.17
C GLY A 45 0.55 7.31 -10.99
N ASP A 46 0.79 8.00 -9.88
CA ASP A 46 1.32 7.40 -8.66
C ASP A 46 0.21 6.76 -7.80
N LEU A 47 0.62 5.81 -6.97
CA LEU A 47 -0.23 5.13 -6.00
C LEU A 47 0.17 5.50 -4.58
N VAL A 48 -0.73 5.27 -3.64
CA VAL A 48 -0.47 5.45 -2.21
C VAL A 48 -0.94 4.21 -1.46
N LEU A 49 -0.03 3.59 -0.72
CA LEU A 49 -0.33 2.55 0.25
C LEU A 49 -0.65 3.22 1.59
N SER A 50 -1.89 3.06 2.05
CA SER A 50 -2.34 3.58 3.36
C SER A 50 -2.46 2.40 4.32
N VAL A 51 -1.85 2.49 5.51
CA VAL A 51 -1.73 1.38 6.47
C VAL A 51 -2.10 1.83 7.87
N SER A 52 -2.93 1.06 8.55
CA SER A 52 -3.21 1.20 9.97
C SER A 52 -2.01 0.71 10.79
N GLU A 53 -1.40 1.64 11.50
CA GLU A 53 -0.24 1.43 12.36
C GLU A 53 -0.56 1.85 13.80
N GLU A 54 0.35 1.59 14.73
CA GLU A 54 0.06 1.58 16.16
C GLU A 54 -0.73 2.77 16.71
N ASN A 55 -0.42 3.99 16.27
CA ASN A 55 -1.09 5.21 16.72
C ASN A 55 -1.44 6.16 15.57
N LYS A 56 -1.37 5.69 14.32
CA LYS A 56 -1.53 6.54 13.13
C LYS A 56 -1.89 5.73 11.91
N ILE A 57 -2.43 6.43 10.91
CA ILE A 57 -2.51 5.91 9.55
C ILE A 57 -1.30 6.43 8.77
N SER A 58 -0.42 5.53 8.37
CA SER A 58 0.74 5.84 7.55
C SER A 58 0.39 5.80 6.08
N HIS A 59 0.97 6.70 5.30
CA HIS A 59 0.74 6.78 3.85
C HIS A 59 2.08 6.78 3.13
N TYR A 60 2.33 5.72 2.36
CA TYR A 60 3.56 5.52 1.60
C TYR A 60 3.28 5.76 0.12
N ILE A 61 4.07 6.62 -0.50
CA ILE A 61 3.98 6.88 -1.93
C ILE A 61 4.62 5.71 -2.66
N ILE A 62 3.91 5.21 -3.67
CA ILE A 62 4.40 4.21 -4.61
C ILE A 62 4.52 4.90 -5.98
N ASN A 63 5.76 5.14 -6.40
CA ASN A 63 6.06 5.74 -7.69
C ASN A 63 6.18 4.67 -8.77
N LYS A 64 5.61 4.94 -9.94
CA LYS A 64 5.92 4.17 -11.15
C LYS A 64 7.15 4.76 -11.82
N ILE A 65 8.23 4.00 -11.86
CA ILE A 65 9.51 4.42 -12.45
C ILE A 65 9.81 3.55 -13.68
N ASP A 66 10.51 4.12 -14.66
CA ASP A 66 11.10 3.35 -15.75
C ASP A 66 12.55 3.02 -15.41
N VAL A 67 12.92 1.75 -15.50
CA VAL A 67 14.28 1.29 -15.30
C VAL A 67 14.65 0.41 -16.49
N ASN A 68 15.50 0.95 -17.37
CA ASN A 68 15.96 0.28 -18.59
C ASN A 68 14.80 -0.15 -19.52
N GLY A 69 13.73 0.65 -19.62
CA GLY A 69 12.56 0.35 -20.44
C GLY A 69 11.55 -0.60 -19.80
N GLU A 70 11.75 -0.97 -18.53
CA GLU A 70 10.77 -1.72 -17.74
C GLU A 70 10.11 -0.82 -16.69
N SER A 71 8.78 -0.80 -16.67
CA SER A 71 8.03 -0.13 -15.60
C SER A 71 8.15 -0.91 -14.30
N LYS A 72 8.54 -0.24 -13.22
CA LYS A 72 8.72 -0.79 -11.86
C LYS A 72 8.01 0.09 -10.83
N PHE A 73 7.75 -0.50 -9.67
CA PHE A 73 7.08 0.16 -8.55
C PHE A 73 8.10 0.42 -7.43
N LYS A 74 8.30 1.69 -7.09
CA LYS A 74 9.22 2.11 -6.02
C LYS A 74 8.45 2.64 -4.82
N ILE A 75 8.84 2.20 -3.62
CA ILE A 75 8.30 2.64 -2.32
C ILE A 75 9.45 2.83 -1.34
N GLY A 76 9.65 4.06 -0.87
CA GLY A 76 10.87 4.42 -0.14
C GLY A 76 12.11 4.10 -0.97
N GLU A 77 13.01 3.29 -0.42
CA GLU A 77 14.24 2.85 -1.08
C GLU A 77 14.08 1.52 -1.87
N ASN A 78 12.96 0.83 -1.71
CA ASN A 78 12.75 -0.49 -2.32
C ASN A 78 12.06 -0.37 -3.69
N THR A 79 12.44 -1.23 -4.63
CA THR A 79 11.88 -1.29 -5.98
C THR A 79 11.44 -2.71 -6.32
N PHE A 80 10.27 -2.83 -6.92
CA PHE A 80 9.59 -4.08 -7.22
C PHE A 80 9.16 -4.13 -8.69
N HIS A 81 9.05 -5.33 -9.24
CA HIS A 81 8.62 -5.52 -10.63
C HIS A 81 7.13 -5.17 -10.81
N ASP A 82 6.30 -5.51 -9.82
CA ASP A 82 4.86 -5.32 -9.86
C ASP A 82 4.27 -5.06 -8.46
N MET A 83 2.97 -4.73 -8.39
CA MET A 83 2.27 -4.52 -7.12
C MET A 83 2.18 -5.80 -6.27
N PRO A 84 1.85 -6.99 -6.81
CA PRO A 84 1.82 -8.22 -6.02
C PRO A 84 3.14 -8.54 -5.32
N SER A 85 4.29 -8.35 -5.97
CA SER A 85 5.62 -8.56 -5.37
C SER A 85 5.92 -7.54 -4.27
N LEU A 86 5.56 -6.27 -4.46
CA LEU A 86 5.64 -5.23 -3.42
C LEU A 86 4.81 -5.63 -2.19
N LEU A 87 3.54 -5.98 -2.38
CA LEU A 87 2.65 -6.34 -1.28
C LEU A 87 3.12 -7.63 -0.58
N THR A 88 3.59 -8.62 -1.35
CA THR A 88 4.13 -9.88 -0.82
C THR A 88 5.38 -9.66 0.02
N TYR A 89 6.25 -8.74 -0.38
CA TYR A 89 7.41 -8.37 0.41
C TYR A 89 6.98 -7.79 1.76
N TYR A 90 6.08 -6.80 1.76
CA TYR A 90 5.62 -6.17 3.01
C TYR A 90 4.66 -7.03 3.85
N LYS A 91 4.30 -8.26 3.41
CA LYS A 91 3.72 -9.28 4.32
C LYS A 91 4.71 -9.77 5.38
N HIS A 92 6.00 -9.72 5.08
CA HIS A 92 7.07 -10.27 5.92
C HIS A 92 8.05 -9.20 6.39
N HIS A 93 8.00 -8.00 5.80
CA HIS A 93 8.85 -6.87 6.12
C HIS A 93 8.01 -5.73 6.69
N TYR A 94 8.55 -5.09 7.74
CA TYR A 94 7.87 -3.98 8.40
C TYR A 94 7.99 -2.72 7.55
N LEU A 95 6.92 -1.92 7.55
CA LEU A 95 6.94 -0.59 6.95
C LEU A 95 7.52 0.42 7.94
N ASP A 96 6.80 0.70 9.03
CA ASP A 96 7.31 1.46 10.17
C ASP A 96 7.14 0.63 11.45
N THR A 97 5.90 0.32 11.86
CA THR A 97 5.62 -0.44 13.09
C THR A 97 4.95 -1.79 12.85
N THR A 98 4.47 -2.06 11.63
CA THR A 98 3.79 -3.31 11.27
C THR A 98 4.13 -3.79 9.87
N ALA A 99 3.94 -5.09 9.64
CA ALA A 99 3.82 -5.68 8.31
C ALA A 99 2.35 -5.61 7.81
N LEU A 100 2.14 -5.85 6.53
CA LEU A 100 0.82 -5.97 5.91
C LEU A 100 0.15 -7.29 6.29
N ILE A 101 -1.04 -7.22 6.88
CA ILE A 101 -1.75 -8.37 7.43
C ILE A 101 -3.05 -8.63 6.67
N ARG A 102 -3.85 -7.59 6.44
CA ARG A 102 -5.19 -7.67 5.85
C ARG A 102 -5.43 -6.47 4.93
N ALA A 103 -6.15 -6.71 3.84
CA ALA A 103 -6.66 -5.68 2.94
C ALA A 103 -8.16 -5.50 3.18
#